data_AF-A0A0Q0VIT2-F1
#
_entry.id   AF-A0A0Q0VIT2-F1
#
_cell.length_a   1.000
_cell.length_b   1.000
_cell.length_c   1.000
_cell.angle_alpha   90.00
_cell.angle_beta   90.00
_cell.angle_gamma   90.00
#
_symmetry.space_group_name_H-M   'P 1'
#
loop_
_entity.id
_entity.type
_entity.pdbx_description
1 polymer ?
#
loop_
_entity_poly.entity_id
_entity_poly.type
_entity_poly.pdbx_seq_one_letter_code
_entity_poly.pdbx_strand_id
1 'polypeptide(L)'
;MVNAKSLMLGITGFSYGYFMRCQIPNIVNLFNTSGRGVVFNSLDQGIENSWKKIMRYNNGNYDFPEGLKKLNPVLINIPVKNPTDGDYSSNYLNSDFNEEINGVFKEINNHIDCGPVIAAINSLNNYLDAGERCDVYSLIDKSIGEIIRKFDEFIIFSPYGDLKADKTYEPYGVYISSRSRPNPHETIGIGNIIDIFTNILYL
;
A
#
# COMPACT_ATOMS: atom_id res chain seq x y z
N MET A 1 14.18 15.35 -18.50
CA MET A 1 12.80 15.09 -18.04
C MET A 1 12.83 15.11 -16.54
N VAL A 2 12.03 15.96 -15.89
CA VAL A 2 11.82 15.84 -14.45
C VAL A 2 10.98 14.58 -14.27
N ASN A 3 11.50 13.56 -13.59
CA ASN A 3 10.73 12.35 -13.31
C ASN A 3 9.56 12.74 -12.38
N ALA A 4 8.34 12.35 -12.74
CA ALA A 4 7.16 12.56 -11.91
C ALA A 4 7.35 11.87 -10.56
N LYS A 5 7.06 12.59 -9.47
CA LYS A 5 7.15 12.06 -8.11
C LYS A 5 6.05 11.03 -7.95
N SER A 6 6.43 9.76 -7.78
CA SER A 6 5.48 8.65 -7.85
C SER A 6 5.52 7.76 -6.62
N LEU A 7 4.35 7.41 -6.08
CA LEU A 7 4.22 6.58 -4.88
C LEU A 7 3.27 5.38 -5.09
N MET A 8 3.74 4.17 -4.79
CA MET A 8 2.89 3.00 -4.58
C MET A 8 2.91 2.64 -3.10
N LEU A 9 1.81 2.88 -2.39
CA LEU A 9 1.65 2.61 -0.96
C LEU A 9 0.66 1.46 -0.74
N GLY A 10 1.16 0.31 -0.30
CA GLY A 10 0.31 -0.80 0.13
C GLY A 10 0.06 -0.77 1.64
N ILE A 11 -1.20 -0.76 2.06
CA ILE A 11 -1.58 -0.80 3.47
C ILE A 11 -2.27 -2.14 3.71
N THR A 12 -1.56 -3.12 4.26
CA THR A 12 -2.06 -4.49 4.41
C THR A 12 -3.21 -4.55 5.43
N GLY A 13 -4.37 -5.09 5.06
CA GLY A 13 -5.53 -5.19 5.97
C GLY A 13 -6.46 -3.96 5.95
N PHE A 14 -6.28 -3.07 4.99
CA PHE A 14 -7.00 -1.81 4.88
C PHE A 14 -8.33 -2.00 4.15
N SER A 15 -9.44 -1.70 4.82
CA SER A 15 -10.81 -2.04 4.40
C SER A 15 -11.73 -0.84 4.42
N TYR A 16 -12.61 -0.77 3.41
CA TYR A 16 -13.66 0.25 3.29
C TYR A 16 -14.59 0.29 4.50
N GLY A 17 -14.79 -0.83 5.19
CA GLY A 17 -15.68 -0.92 6.35
C GLY A 17 -15.30 0.02 7.49
N TYR A 18 -14.03 0.40 7.59
CA TYR A 18 -13.53 1.30 8.65
C TYR A 18 -13.45 2.76 8.22
N PHE A 19 -13.66 3.09 6.94
CA PHE A 19 -13.56 4.47 6.46
C PHE A 19 -14.57 5.40 7.10
N MET A 20 -15.76 4.87 7.36
CA MET A 20 -16.83 5.60 8.02
C MET A 20 -16.81 5.46 9.55
N ARG A 21 -16.06 4.49 10.08
CA ARG A 21 -16.04 4.18 11.53
C ARG A 21 -14.93 4.93 12.24
N CYS A 22 -13.74 4.96 11.65
CA CYS A 22 -12.58 5.67 12.15
C CYS A 22 -12.54 7.00 11.40
N GLN A 23 -12.50 8.14 12.09
CA GLN A 23 -12.59 9.47 11.47
C GLN A 23 -11.38 9.76 10.56
N ILE A 24 -11.43 9.35 9.29
CA ILE A 24 -10.31 9.42 8.33
C ILE A 24 -10.58 10.41 7.17
N PRO A 25 -10.61 11.74 7.44
CA PRO A 25 -11.05 12.73 6.47
C PRO A 25 -10.17 12.83 5.22
N ASN A 26 -8.84 12.60 5.33
CA ASN A 26 -7.94 12.73 4.18
C ASN A 26 -8.17 11.61 3.16
N ILE A 27 -8.28 10.37 3.65
CA ILE A 27 -8.55 9.19 2.83
C ILE A 27 -9.96 9.25 2.26
N VAL A 28 -10.97 9.67 3.03
CA VAL A 28 -12.33 9.87 2.52
C VAL A 28 -12.35 10.92 1.41
N ASN A 29 -11.63 12.03 1.58
CA ASN A 29 -11.50 13.03 0.52
C ASN A 29 -10.83 12.44 -0.74
N LEU A 30 -9.70 11.75 -0.59
CA LEU A 30 -9.01 11.09 -1.71
C LEU A 30 -9.93 10.09 -2.43
N PHE A 31 -10.70 9.30 -1.70
CA PHE A 31 -11.64 8.34 -2.27
C PHE A 31 -12.77 8.99 -3.08
N ASN A 32 -13.13 10.23 -2.74
CA ASN A 32 -14.16 10.99 -3.43
C ASN A 32 -13.63 11.76 -4.65
N THR A 33 -12.34 12.10 -4.67
CA THR A 33 -11.74 12.94 -5.72
C THR A 33 -10.84 12.19 -6.69
N SER A 34 -10.51 10.93 -6.42
CA SER A 34 -9.50 10.17 -7.18
C SER A 34 -10.09 8.90 -7.81
N GLY A 35 -9.32 8.25 -8.69
CA GLY A 35 -9.69 6.95 -9.22
C GLY A 35 -9.79 5.93 -8.08
N ARG A 36 -10.85 5.10 -8.09
CA ARG A 36 -11.10 4.12 -7.02
C ARG A 36 -11.46 2.75 -7.58
N GLY A 37 -11.31 1.72 -6.75
CA GLY A 37 -11.69 0.37 -7.10
C GLY A 37 -11.49 -0.60 -5.95
N VAL A 38 -11.71 -1.88 -6.21
CA VAL A 38 -11.54 -2.94 -5.22
C VAL A 38 -10.43 -3.85 -5.68
N VAL A 39 -9.49 -4.14 -4.80
CA VAL A 39 -8.48 -5.18 -5.01
C VAL A 39 -9.10 -6.51 -4.58
N PHE A 40 -9.01 -7.53 -5.42
CA PHE A 40 -9.46 -8.87 -5.10
C PHE A 40 -8.28 -9.82 -4.92
N ASN A 41 -8.35 -10.58 -3.83
CA ASN A 41 -7.42 -11.63 -3.50
C ASN A 41 -8.18 -12.81 -2.90
N SER A 42 -8.43 -13.84 -3.71
CA SER A 42 -9.01 -15.10 -3.23
C SER A 42 -8.07 -15.73 -2.20
N LEU A 43 -8.53 -15.86 -0.96
CA LEU A 43 -7.76 -16.19 0.23
C LEU A 43 -6.99 -17.52 0.14
N ASP A 44 -5.72 -17.44 0.57
CA ASP A 44 -4.81 -18.47 1.16
C ASP A 44 -3.36 -17.90 1.25
N GLN A 45 -3.16 -16.64 0.88
CA GLN A 45 -1.85 -16.01 0.76
C GLN A 45 -1.74 -14.92 1.82
N GLY A 46 -1.30 -15.27 3.04
CA GLY A 46 -0.96 -14.29 4.08
C GLY A 46 -0.01 -13.21 3.57
N ILE A 47 0.23 -12.17 4.38
CA ILE A 47 0.96 -10.95 3.99
C ILE A 47 2.13 -11.18 3.03
N GLU A 48 3.02 -12.13 3.36
CA GLU A 48 4.18 -12.47 2.56
C GLU A 48 3.84 -12.96 1.15
N ASN A 49 2.93 -13.93 1.03
CA ASN A 49 2.55 -14.50 -0.27
C ASN A 49 1.83 -13.46 -1.13
N SER A 50 0.98 -12.64 -0.52
CA SER A 50 0.29 -11.54 -1.23
C SER A 50 1.29 -10.55 -1.80
N TRP A 51 2.25 -10.08 -0.99
CA TRP A 51 3.27 -9.15 -1.44
C TRP A 51 4.27 -9.75 -2.42
N LYS A 52 4.62 -11.04 -2.29
CA LYS A 52 5.44 -11.74 -3.29
C LYS A 52 4.77 -11.73 -4.67
N LYS A 53 3.46 -11.94 -4.72
CA LYS A 53 2.70 -11.89 -5.96
C LYS A 53 2.58 -10.48 -6.55
N ILE A 54 2.37 -9.46 -5.70
CA ILE A 54 2.35 -8.05 -6.12
C ILE A 54 3.70 -7.63 -6.70
N MET A 55 4.78 -7.93 -5.97
CA MET A 55 6.13 -7.47 -6.29
C MET A 55 6.86 -8.36 -7.30
N ARG A 56 6.21 -9.45 -7.76
CA ARG A 56 6.82 -10.51 -8.58
C ARG A 56 8.14 -11.01 -8.00
N TYR A 57 8.13 -11.23 -6.68
CA TYR A 57 9.30 -11.68 -5.95
C TYR A 57 9.40 -13.20 -5.98
N ASN A 58 10.49 -13.70 -6.59
CA ASN A 58 10.77 -15.12 -6.70
C ASN A 58 12.27 -15.38 -6.55
N ASN A 59 12.65 -16.49 -5.91
CA ASN A 59 14.04 -16.89 -5.73
C ASN A 59 14.97 -15.77 -5.22
N GLY A 60 14.49 -14.95 -4.27
CA GLY A 60 15.29 -13.88 -3.67
C GLY A 60 15.37 -12.57 -4.47
N ASN A 61 14.67 -12.45 -5.61
CA ASN A 61 14.80 -11.31 -6.52
C ASN A 61 13.44 -10.75 -6.93
N TYR A 62 13.41 -9.44 -7.19
CA TYR A 62 12.25 -8.72 -7.75
C TYR A 62 12.25 -8.77 -9.26
N ASP A 63 11.21 -9.32 -9.88
CA ASP A 63 11.02 -9.29 -11.33
C ASP A 63 10.10 -8.15 -11.77
N PHE A 64 10.53 -6.91 -11.51
CA PHE A 64 9.79 -5.72 -11.92
C PHE A 64 9.68 -5.61 -13.45
N PRO A 65 8.60 -4.98 -13.97
CA PRO A 65 8.54 -4.58 -15.37
C PRO A 65 9.76 -3.74 -15.77
N GLU A 66 10.28 -3.93 -16.99
CA GLU A 66 11.50 -3.26 -17.48
C GLU A 66 11.47 -1.74 -17.35
N GLY A 67 10.30 -1.13 -17.53
CA GLY A 67 10.13 0.30 -17.30
C GLY A 67 10.48 0.69 -15.87
N LEU A 68 9.83 0.05 -14.90
CA LEU A 68 10.08 0.29 -13.49
C LEU A 68 11.54 -0.02 -13.10
N LYS A 69 12.13 -1.13 -13.60
CA LYS A 69 13.54 -1.48 -13.35
C LYS A 69 14.49 -0.34 -13.72
N LYS A 70 14.30 0.31 -14.88
CA LYS A 70 15.13 1.43 -15.35
C LYS A 70 15.04 2.68 -14.48
N LEU A 71 13.95 2.83 -13.75
CA LEU A 71 13.72 3.95 -12.85
C LEU A 71 14.29 3.71 -11.45
N ASN A 72 14.82 2.51 -11.18
CA ASN A 72 15.43 2.11 -9.91
C ASN A 72 14.57 2.48 -8.68
N PRO A 73 13.41 1.80 -8.50
CA PRO A 73 12.46 2.17 -7.48
C PRO A 73 13.04 2.00 -6.07
N VAL A 74 12.70 2.93 -5.17
CA VAL A 74 13.02 2.83 -3.76
C VAL A 74 12.00 1.92 -3.09
N LEU A 75 12.47 0.90 -2.37
CA LEU A 75 11.63 -0.04 -1.63
C LEU A 75 11.66 0.28 -0.14
N ILE A 76 10.50 0.31 0.50
CA ILE A 76 10.35 0.66 1.92
C ILE A 76 9.41 -0.33 2.59
N ASN A 77 9.91 -1.08 3.58
CA ASN A 77 9.11 -1.94 4.46
C ASN A 77 8.32 -3.06 3.77
N ILE A 78 8.81 -3.58 2.65
CA ILE A 78 8.11 -4.56 1.81
C ILE A 78 8.08 -5.95 2.49
N PRO A 79 6.92 -6.51 2.83
CA PRO A 79 6.83 -7.73 3.64
C PRO A 79 6.93 -9.02 2.80
N VAL A 80 7.89 -9.12 1.87
CA VAL A 80 8.18 -10.37 1.12
C VAL A 80 9.02 -11.39 1.91
N LYS A 81 9.50 -10.98 3.09
CA LYS A 81 10.19 -11.76 4.12
C LYS A 81 10.04 -11.00 5.45
N ASN A 82 10.37 -11.64 6.58
CA ASN A 82 10.38 -11.01 7.90
C ASN A 82 11.79 -11.08 8.54
N PRO A 83 12.41 -9.97 8.98
CA PRO A 83 11.99 -8.56 8.84
C PRO A 83 11.75 -8.13 7.39
N THR A 84 10.96 -7.08 7.19
CA THR A 84 10.62 -6.56 5.86
C THR A 84 11.85 -6.11 5.06
N ASP A 85 11.71 -6.03 3.75
CA ASP A 85 12.77 -5.61 2.84
C ASP A 85 12.67 -4.11 2.46
N GLY A 86 13.81 -3.47 2.21
CA GLY A 86 13.88 -2.06 1.81
C GLY A 86 14.63 -1.17 2.80
N ASP A 87 14.66 0.13 2.52
CA ASP A 87 15.46 1.12 3.25
C ASP A 87 14.99 1.34 4.69
N TYR A 88 13.69 1.14 4.94
CA TYR A 88 13.14 0.89 6.26
C TYR A 88 12.73 -0.58 6.37
N SER A 89 13.08 -1.21 7.49
CA SER A 89 12.75 -2.61 7.78
C SER A 89 12.14 -2.72 9.17
N SER A 90 11.06 -3.48 9.29
CA SER A 90 10.35 -3.74 10.54
C SER A 90 9.97 -5.22 10.66
N ASN A 91 9.69 -5.68 11.88
CA ASN A 91 9.17 -7.01 12.12
C ASN A 91 7.64 -6.95 12.11
N TYR A 92 7.01 -7.19 10.96
CA TYR A 92 5.56 -6.99 10.81
C TYR A 92 4.69 -7.89 11.71
N LEU A 93 5.28 -8.89 12.38
CA LEU A 93 4.57 -9.72 13.36
C LEU A 93 4.45 -9.05 14.74
N ASN A 94 5.43 -8.22 15.13
CA ASN A 94 5.58 -7.70 16.50
C ASN A 94 5.96 -6.22 16.57
N SER A 95 5.89 -5.47 15.48
CA SER A 95 6.26 -4.05 15.48
C SER A 95 5.22 -3.20 16.18
N ASP A 96 5.68 -2.20 16.93
CA ASP A 96 4.81 -1.11 17.37
C ASP A 96 4.29 -0.34 16.16
N PHE A 97 2.97 -0.15 16.08
CA PHE A 97 2.37 0.47 14.90
C PHE A 97 2.78 1.95 14.74
N ASN A 98 3.05 2.67 15.84
CA ASN A 98 3.52 4.05 15.73
C ASN A 98 4.95 4.09 15.17
N GLU A 99 5.83 3.21 15.65
CA GLU A 99 7.18 3.09 15.14
C GLU A 99 7.19 2.75 13.65
N GLU A 100 6.42 1.73 13.23
CA GLU A 100 6.33 1.31 11.83
C GLU A 100 5.82 2.46 10.95
N ILE A 101 4.66 3.03 11.28
CA ILE A 101 4.00 4.02 10.43
C ILE A 101 4.87 5.28 10.32
N ASN A 102 5.39 5.79 11.44
CA ASN A 102 6.26 6.97 11.41
C ASN A 102 7.57 6.69 10.67
N GLY A 103 8.17 5.51 10.84
CA GLY A 103 9.38 5.10 10.15
C GLY A 103 9.20 5.04 8.63
N VAL A 104 8.12 4.39 8.18
CA VAL A 104 7.78 4.30 6.75
C VAL A 104 7.54 5.68 6.16
N PHE A 105 6.69 6.51 6.75
CA PHE A 105 6.40 7.84 6.20
C PHE A 105 7.60 8.79 6.24
N LYS A 106 8.49 8.65 7.23
CA LYS A 106 9.77 9.36 7.26
C LYS A 106 10.62 8.96 6.05
N GLU A 107 10.79 7.66 5.78
CA GLU A 107 11.59 7.21 4.65
C GLU A 107 10.95 7.52 3.29
N ILE A 108 9.62 7.47 3.17
CA ILE A 108 8.93 7.95 1.96
C ILE A 108 9.30 9.42 1.72
N ASN A 109 9.26 10.25 2.77
CA ASN A 109 9.59 11.68 2.66
C ASN A 109 11.06 11.94 2.30
N ASN A 110 11.99 11.12 2.79
CA ASN A 110 13.41 11.22 2.45
C ASN A 110 13.70 10.90 0.98
N HIS A 111 12.87 10.08 0.35
CA HIS A 111 13.09 9.56 -1.01
C HIS A 111 12.18 10.14 -2.09
N ILE A 112 11.40 11.19 -1.78
CA ILE A 112 10.47 11.84 -2.73
C ILE A 112 11.15 12.21 -4.06
N ASP A 113 12.41 12.65 -4.02
CA ASP A 113 13.15 13.12 -5.19
C ASP A 113 14.11 12.06 -5.78
N CYS A 114 14.10 10.82 -5.27
CA CYS A 114 15.04 9.76 -5.65
C CYS A 114 14.53 8.85 -6.77
N GLY A 115 13.24 8.86 -7.06
CA GLY A 115 12.60 7.99 -8.05
C GLY A 115 11.21 7.52 -7.60
N PRO A 116 10.62 6.52 -8.26
CA PRO A 116 9.37 5.91 -7.80
C PRO A 116 9.58 5.25 -6.44
N VAL A 117 8.71 5.56 -5.48
CA VAL A 117 8.73 4.97 -4.14
C VAL A 117 7.68 3.87 -4.08
N ILE A 118 8.07 2.69 -3.60
CA ILE A 118 7.18 1.58 -3.29
C ILE A 118 7.31 1.29 -1.80
N ALA A 119 6.21 1.43 -1.07
CA ALA A 119 6.20 1.32 0.38
C ALA A 119 5.05 0.44 0.87
N ALA A 120 5.24 -0.17 2.05
CA ALA A 120 4.19 -0.92 2.73
C ALA A 120 3.99 -0.48 4.18
N ILE A 121 2.73 -0.51 4.63
CA ILE A 121 2.32 -0.43 6.03
C ILE A 121 1.64 -1.76 6.37
N ASN A 122 2.10 -2.41 7.43
CA ASN A 122 1.70 -3.77 7.77
C ASN A 122 0.97 -3.86 9.12
N SER A 123 0.88 -2.77 9.89
CA SER A 123 0.29 -2.75 11.23
C SER A 123 -1.15 -3.29 11.29
N LEU A 124 -1.94 -3.04 10.25
CA LEU A 124 -3.34 -3.51 10.14
C LEU A 124 -3.48 -5.00 9.76
N ASN A 125 -2.37 -5.69 9.52
CA ASN A 125 -2.36 -7.14 9.29
C ASN A 125 -2.63 -7.93 10.58
N ASN A 126 -2.37 -7.33 11.75
CA ASN A 126 -2.57 -7.98 13.03
C ASN A 126 -4.02 -7.85 13.49
N TYR A 127 -4.45 -8.76 14.37
CA TYR A 127 -5.75 -8.62 15.02
C TYR A 127 -5.67 -7.48 16.02
N LEU A 128 -6.47 -6.44 15.79
CA LEU A 128 -6.58 -5.25 16.63
C LEU A 128 -8.02 -5.11 17.11
N ASP A 129 -8.21 -4.65 18.35
CA ASP A 129 -9.54 -4.25 18.79
C ASP A 129 -10.03 -3.01 18.02
N ALA A 130 -11.31 -2.66 18.18
CA ALA A 130 -11.90 -1.55 17.41
C ALA A 130 -11.28 -0.18 17.72
N GLY A 131 -10.81 0.04 18.96
CA GLY A 131 -10.17 1.29 19.37
C GLY A 131 -8.76 1.40 18.79
N GLU A 132 -7.93 0.40 19.04
CA GLU A 132 -6.56 0.31 18.52
C GLU A 132 -6.54 0.45 17.00
N ARG A 133 -7.48 -0.22 16.33
CA ARG A 133 -7.63 -0.13 14.89
C ARG A 133 -7.93 1.30 14.44
N CYS A 134 -8.84 2.00 15.10
CA CYS A 134 -9.11 3.39 14.73
C CYS A 134 -7.93 4.33 15.02
N ASP A 135 -7.11 4.04 16.01
CA ASP A 135 -5.86 4.78 16.24
C ASP A 135 -4.88 4.57 15.07
N VAL A 136 -4.71 3.32 14.62
CA VAL A 136 -3.88 2.99 13.45
C VAL A 136 -4.41 3.67 12.18
N TYR A 137 -5.72 3.59 11.91
CA TYR A 137 -6.34 4.27 10.76
C TYR A 137 -6.15 5.79 10.82
N SER A 138 -6.29 6.40 12.00
CA SER A 138 -6.15 7.85 12.17
C SER A 138 -4.70 8.31 11.95
N LEU A 139 -3.73 7.53 12.41
CA LEU A 139 -2.32 7.82 12.18
C LEU A 139 -1.98 7.74 10.69
N ILE A 140 -2.41 6.66 10.01
CA ILE A 140 -2.25 6.50 8.56
C ILE A 140 -2.90 7.66 7.79
N ASP A 141 -4.13 8.03 8.14
CA ASP A 141 -4.87 9.12 7.48
C ASP A 141 -4.14 10.46 7.58
N LYS A 142 -3.67 10.80 8.78
CA LYS A 142 -2.88 12.01 9.01
C LYS A 142 -1.62 12.02 8.16
N SER A 143 -0.84 10.94 8.18
CA SER A 143 0.41 10.83 7.42
C SER A 143 0.18 10.88 5.91
N ILE A 144 -0.89 10.26 5.41
CA ILE A 144 -1.30 10.38 4.00
C ILE A 144 -1.63 11.82 3.65
N GLY A 145 -2.41 12.51 4.48
CA GLY A 145 -2.77 13.92 4.27
C GLY A 145 -1.57 14.86 4.13
N GLU A 146 -0.49 14.58 4.89
CA GLU A 146 0.75 15.35 4.87
C GLU A 146 1.63 15.08 3.64
N ILE A 147 1.64 13.84 3.14
CA ILE A 147 2.62 13.43 2.11
C ILE A 147 2.04 13.34 0.71
N ILE A 148 0.76 12.97 0.55
CA ILE A 148 0.21 12.61 -0.76
C ILE A 148 0.25 13.77 -1.76
N ARG A 149 0.15 15.02 -1.26
CA ARG A 149 0.20 16.24 -2.07
C ARG A 149 1.59 16.54 -2.64
N LYS A 150 2.62 15.83 -2.20
CA LYS A 150 4.00 15.95 -2.70
C LYS A 150 4.29 15.03 -3.88
N PHE A 151 3.38 14.10 -4.17
CA PHE A 151 3.48 13.14 -5.26
C PHE A 151 2.57 13.58 -6.41
N ASP A 152 3.09 13.54 -7.63
CA ASP A 152 2.33 13.80 -8.86
C ASP A 152 1.44 12.59 -9.19
N GLU A 153 1.99 11.38 -8.96
CA GLU A 153 1.33 10.11 -9.26
C GLU A 153 1.30 9.22 -8.03
N PHE A 154 0.16 8.57 -7.77
CA PHE A 154 0.06 7.63 -6.67
C PHE A 154 -0.91 6.48 -6.89
N ILE A 155 -0.62 5.39 -6.19
CA ILE A 155 -1.54 4.28 -5.90
C ILE A 155 -1.48 4.01 -4.40
N ILE A 156 -2.63 4.04 -3.74
CA ILE A 156 -2.83 3.53 -2.39
C ILE A 156 -3.70 2.29 -2.52
N PHE A 157 -3.24 1.16 -2.00
CA PHE A 157 -3.97 -0.08 -2.14
C PHE A 157 -3.87 -0.97 -0.91
N SER A 158 -4.76 -1.96 -0.84
CA SER A 158 -4.65 -3.06 0.11
C SER A 158 -4.78 -4.39 -0.62
N PRO A 159 -3.92 -5.39 -0.37
CA PRO A 159 -4.04 -6.70 -1.01
C PRO A 159 -5.34 -7.44 -0.61
N TYR A 160 -5.86 -7.15 0.58
CA TYR A 160 -7.06 -7.75 1.17
C TYR A 160 -7.56 -6.83 2.29
N GLY A 161 -8.81 -6.99 2.71
CA GLY A 161 -9.40 -6.17 3.75
C GLY A 161 -9.12 -6.71 5.16
N ASP A 162 -10.05 -6.49 6.08
CA ASP A 162 -9.81 -6.72 7.50
C ASP A 162 -9.56 -8.19 7.88
N LEU A 163 -8.69 -8.43 8.89
CA LEU A 163 -8.64 -9.66 9.66
C LEU A 163 -9.82 -9.71 10.65
N LYS A 164 -10.76 -10.61 10.37
CA LYS A 164 -11.96 -10.82 11.17
C LYS A 164 -11.67 -11.61 12.46
N ALA A 165 -12.63 -11.61 13.38
CA ALA A 165 -12.57 -12.35 14.65
C ALA A 165 -12.37 -13.87 14.48
N ASP A 166 -12.82 -14.44 13.35
CA ASP A 166 -12.61 -15.85 12.99
C ASP A 166 -11.21 -16.11 12.38
N LYS A 167 -10.32 -15.11 12.40
CA LYS A 167 -8.96 -15.12 11.83
C LYS A 167 -8.92 -15.30 10.31
N THR A 168 -10.02 -15.02 9.62
CA THR A 168 -10.04 -14.93 8.15
C THR A 168 -9.87 -13.49 7.70
N TYR A 169 -9.14 -13.27 6.61
CA TYR A 169 -9.04 -11.95 5.99
C TYR A 169 -10.25 -11.72 5.07
N GLU A 170 -10.69 -10.48 4.92
CA GLU A 170 -11.63 -10.11 3.86
C GLU A 170 -10.94 -10.22 2.49
N PRO A 171 -11.51 -10.91 1.49
CA PRO A 171 -10.86 -11.10 0.19
C PRO A 171 -10.78 -9.81 -0.65
N TYR A 172 -11.35 -8.70 -0.16
CA TYR A 172 -11.49 -7.45 -0.88
C TYR A 172 -10.76 -6.33 -0.13
N GLY A 173 -9.76 -5.73 -0.78
CA GLY A 173 -9.02 -4.58 -0.28
C GLY A 173 -9.38 -3.28 -1.02
N VAL A 174 -8.86 -2.17 -0.49
CA VAL A 174 -9.02 -0.83 -1.06
C VAL A 174 -8.11 -0.61 -2.27
N TYR A 175 -8.57 0.17 -3.25
CA TYR A 175 -7.71 0.80 -4.26
C TYR A 175 -8.09 2.27 -4.48
N ILE A 176 -7.11 3.16 -4.44
CA ILE A 176 -7.21 4.60 -4.72
C ILE A 176 -6.00 5.01 -5.57
N SER A 177 -6.19 5.81 -6.62
CA SER A 177 -5.10 6.25 -7.49
C SER A 177 -5.32 7.66 -8.04
N SER A 178 -4.22 8.37 -8.30
CA SER A 178 -4.19 9.66 -9.01
C SER A 178 -4.87 9.61 -10.38
N ARG A 179 -4.89 8.44 -11.03
CA ARG A 179 -5.47 8.26 -12.36
C ARG A 179 -6.74 7.43 -12.34
N SER A 180 -7.63 7.75 -13.28
CA SER A 180 -8.82 6.92 -13.55
C SER A 180 -8.42 5.57 -14.12
N ARG A 181 -9.11 4.51 -13.69
CA ARG A 181 -8.84 3.16 -14.17
C ARG A 181 -9.43 2.93 -15.56
N PRO A 182 -8.72 2.23 -16.46
CA PRO A 182 -9.37 1.50 -17.53
C PRO A 182 -10.18 0.36 -16.87
N ASN A 183 -11.49 0.29 -17.10
CA ASN A 183 -12.43 -0.69 -16.50
C ASN A 183 -12.74 -0.47 -15.00
N PRO A 184 -13.49 0.60 -14.65
CA PRO A 184 -13.87 0.89 -13.27
C PRO A 184 -14.81 -0.15 -12.64
N HIS A 185 -15.46 -1.00 -13.44
CA HIS A 185 -16.42 -2.00 -12.97
C HIS A 185 -15.78 -3.34 -12.57
N GLU A 186 -14.49 -3.54 -12.85
CA GLU A 186 -13.78 -4.79 -12.55
C GLU A 186 -12.92 -4.67 -11.29
N THR A 187 -12.82 -5.77 -10.54
CA THR A 187 -11.85 -5.88 -9.44
C THR A 187 -10.42 -5.96 -9.98
N ILE A 188 -9.45 -5.43 -9.23
CA ILE A 188 -8.04 -5.52 -9.56
C ILE A 188 -7.47 -6.79 -8.93
N GLY A 189 -6.96 -7.71 -9.74
CA GLY A 189 -6.17 -8.81 -9.21
C GLY A 189 -4.84 -8.31 -8.62
N ILE A 190 -4.45 -8.80 -7.45
CA ILE A 190 -3.21 -8.35 -6.77
C ILE A 190 -1.94 -8.46 -7.63
N GLY A 191 -1.88 -9.42 -8.56
CA GLY A 191 -0.74 -9.57 -9.47
C GLY A 191 -0.61 -8.47 -10.52
N ASN A 192 -1.65 -7.65 -10.72
CA ASN A 192 -1.67 -6.58 -11.72
C ASN A 192 -1.24 -5.23 -11.14
N ILE A 193 -1.10 -5.11 -9.82
CA ILE A 193 -0.86 -3.82 -9.15
C ILE A 193 0.45 -3.17 -9.63
N ILE A 194 1.53 -3.94 -9.75
CA ILE A 194 2.83 -3.42 -10.20
C ILE A 194 2.82 -2.99 -11.67
N ASP A 195 2.03 -3.65 -12.52
CA ASP A 195 1.87 -3.26 -13.92
C ASP A 195 1.07 -1.96 -14.03
N ILE A 196 0.00 -1.82 -13.25
CA ILE A 196 -0.80 -0.60 -13.19
C ILE A 196 0.10 0.55 -12.71
N PHE A 197 0.87 0.34 -11.65
CA PHE A 197 1.82 1.35 -11.17
C PHE A 197 2.85 1.71 -12.25
N THR A 198 3.44 0.72 -12.93
CA THR A 198 4.40 0.98 -14.00
C THR A 198 3.76 1.81 -15.12
N ASN A 199 2.53 1.50 -15.52
CA ASN A 199 1.85 2.20 -16.61
C ASN A 199 1.59 3.68 -16.29
N ILE A 200 1.27 4.04 -15.04
CA ILE A 200 1.04 5.45 -14.70
C ILE A 200 2.33 6.30 -14.73
N LEU A 201 3.51 5.68 -14.65
CA LEU A 201 4.80 6.39 -14.71
C LEU A 201 5.19 6.86 -16.13
N TYR A 202 4.55 6.31 -17.17
CA TYR A 202 4.89 6.55 -18.58
C TYR A 202 3.85 7.34 -19.36
N LEU A 203 2.73 7.67 -18.72
CA LEU A 203 1.62 8.40 -19.31
C LEU A 203 1.66 9.87 -18.90
#